data_AF-A0A537NDA3-F1
#
_entry.id   AF-A0A537NDA3-F1
#
_cell.length_a   1.000
_cell.length_b   1.000
_cell.length_c   1.000
_cell.angle_alpha   90.00
_cell.angle_beta   90.00
_cell.angle_gamma   90.00
#
_symmetry.space_group_name_H-M   'P 1'
#
loop_
_entity.id
_entity.type
_entity.pdbx_description
1 polymer ?
#
loop_
_entity_poly.entity_id
_entity_poly.type
_entity_poly.pdbx_seq_one_letter_code
_entity_poly.pdbx_strand_id
1 'polypeptide(L)'
;MPMTRILAAIFVLSFVLCTGPSALRAADCEDTVARHMVGQALLAAHFVALAEKAGMTPGEINAILKSVAEKSAMQEFWITDSAGHAYLTNTGIDFTFSPDSTKAPQASAFWPLINGSKDIVIQGARKREIDDQIFKYVGVGGVDKARIVQVGVGAGNLCK
;
A
#
# COMPACT_ATOMS: atom_id res chain seq x y z
N MET A 1 -31.62 -65.68 29.53
CA MET A 1 -32.36 -64.42 29.81
C MET A 1 -31.41 -63.25 29.67
N PRO A 2 -31.89 -62.10 29.15
CA PRO A 2 -31.20 -61.32 28.12
C PRO A 2 -30.52 -60.05 28.66
N MET A 3 -30.04 -59.20 27.73
CA MET A 3 -29.88 -57.74 27.87
C MET A 3 -28.58 -57.25 28.55
N THR A 4 -27.75 -56.35 28.01
CA THR A 4 -27.86 -55.45 26.86
C THR A 4 -26.45 -54.99 26.49
N ARG A 5 -26.15 -54.90 25.19
CA ARG A 5 -24.99 -54.18 24.65
C ARG A 5 -25.20 -52.68 24.87
N ILE A 6 -24.22 -51.97 25.44
CA ILE A 6 -24.16 -50.50 25.32
C ILE A 6 -22.77 -50.14 24.80
N LEU A 7 -22.76 -49.74 23.53
CA LEU A 7 -21.62 -49.10 22.86
C LEU A 7 -21.28 -47.81 23.60
N ALA A 8 -20.05 -47.69 24.10
CA ALA A 8 -19.48 -46.41 24.48
C ALA A 8 -19.12 -45.65 23.19
N ALA A 9 -19.95 -44.68 22.81
CA ALA A 9 -19.68 -43.77 21.71
C ALA A 9 -18.54 -42.82 22.12
N ILE A 10 -17.38 -42.97 21.48
CA ILE A 10 -16.28 -41.99 21.57
C ILE A 10 -16.73 -40.75 20.80
N PHE A 11 -17.15 -39.71 21.52
CA PHE A 11 -17.34 -38.38 20.95
C PHE A 11 -15.95 -37.76 20.75
N VAL A 12 -15.38 -37.96 19.56
CA VAL A 12 -14.26 -37.14 19.10
C VAL A 12 -14.84 -35.78 18.76
N LEU A 13 -14.82 -34.87 19.73
CA LEU A 13 -15.14 -33.47 19.51
C LEU A 13 -13.93 -32.84 18.80
N SER A 14 -13.87 -33.01 17.49
CA SER A 14 -12.96 -32.24 16.63
C SER A 14 -13.37 -30.77 16.74
N PHE A 15 -12.70 -30.02 17.62
CA PHE A 15 -12.66 -28.57 17.55
C PHE A 15 -11.93 -28.20 16.25
N VAL A 16 -12.67 -28.22 15.15
CA VAL A 16 -12.28 -27.48 13.95
C VAL A 16 -12.30 -26.02 14.40
N LEU A 17 -11.11 -25.47 14.59
CA LEU A 17 -10.92 -24.03 14.68
C LEU A 17 -11.52 -23.43 13.41
N CYS A 18 -12.74 -22.91 13.52
CA CYS A 18 -13.35 -22.04 12.53
C CYS A 18 -12.62 -20.68 12.51
N THR A 19 -11.31 -20.68 12.33
CA THR A 19 -10.59 -19.54 11.74
C THR A 19 -10.87 -19.63 10.25
N GLY A 20 -12.06 -19.15 9.90
CA GLY A 20 -12.77 -19.53 8.70
C GLY A 20 -12.22 -18.94 7.39
N PRO A 21 -12.71 -19.44 6.24
CA PRO A 21 -12.32 -19.05 4.89
C PRO A 21 -12.36 -17.54 4.59
N SER A 22 -13.02 -16.73 5.44
CA SER A 22 -13.07 -15.27 5.35
C SER A 22 -11.73 -14.57 5.56
N ALA A 23 -10.88 -15.06 6.49
CA ALA A 23 -9.58 -14.43 6.74
C ALA A 23 -8.60 -14.70 5.59
N LEU A 24 -8.63 -15.91 5.03
CA LEU A 24 -7.84 -16.29 3.86
C LEU A 24 -8.27 -15.48 2.62
N ARG A 25 -9.58 -15.29 2.41
CA ARG A 25 -10.12 -14.44 1.34
C ARG A 25 -9.72 -12.96 1.46
N ALA A 26 -9.67 -12.42 2.68
CA ALA A 26 -9.22 -11.05 2.92
C ALA A 26 -7.74 -10.88 2.58
N ALA A 27 -6.90 -11.86 2.93
CA ALA A 27 -5.49 -11.88 2.58
C ALA A 27 -5.26 -11.97 1.06
N ASP A 28 -5.95 -12.88 0.36
CA ASP A 28 -5.85 -13.03 -1.10
C ASP A 28 -6.27 -11.74 -1.84
N CYS A 29 -7.31 -11.09 -1.31
CA CYS A 29 -7.75 -9.82 -1.86
C CYS A 29 -6.74 -8.69 -1.60
N GLU A 30 -6.20 -8.58 -0.39
CA GLU A 30 -5.17 -7.57 -0.07
C GLU A 30 -3.94 -7.73 -0.98
N ASP A 31 -3.49 -8.96 -1.21
CA ASP A 31 -2.38 -9.28 -2.12
C ASP A 31 -2.69 -8.90 -3.56
N THR A 32 -3.93 -9.12 -4.00
CA THR A 32 -4.37 -8.72 -5.35
C THR A 32 -4.39 -7.19 -5.48
N VAL A 33 -4.93 -6.49 -4.49
CA VAL A 33 -4.90 -5.02 -4.45
C VAL A 33 -3.46 -4.52 -4.43
N ALA A 34 -2.57 -5.15 -3.65
CA ALA A 34 -1.15 -4.78 -3.59
C ALA A 34 -0.48 -4.88 -4.97
N ARG A 35 -0.72 -5.96 -5.73
CA ARG A 35 -0.20 -6.11 -7.10
C ARG A 35 -0.72 -5.04 -8.04
N HIS A 36 -1.99 -4.67 -7.95
CA HIS A 36 -2.54 -3.56 -8.73
C HIS A 36 -1.90 -2.22 -8.33
N MET A 37 -1.72 -1.96 -7.04
CA MET A 37 -1.06 -0.76 -6.54
C MET A 37 0.40 -0.65 -7.03
N VAL A 38 1.14 -1.76 -7.10
CA VAL A 38 2.48 -1.78 -7.71
C VAL A 38 2.42 -1.32 -9.17
N GLY A 39 1.48 -1.85 -9.95
CA GLY A 39 1.27 -1.42 -11.34
C GLY A 39 0.96 0.07 -11.47
N GLN A 40 0.12 0.62 -10.60
CA GLN A 40 -0.21 2.04 -10.58
C GLN A 40 0.99 2.91 -10.18
N ALA A 41 1.78 2.48 -9.20
CA ALA A 41 3.00 3.17 -8.80
C ALA A 41 4.05 3.18 -9.92
N LEU A 42 4.22 2.07 -10.64
CA LEU A 42 5.11 2.01 -11.82
C LEU A 42 4.64 2.93 -12.95
N LEU A 43 3.34 2.92 -13.26
CA LEU A 43 2.78 3.84 -14.27
C LEU A 43 2.97 5.29 -13.87
N ALA A 44 2.75 5.64 -12.60
CA ALA A 44 3.02 6.97 -12.08
C ALA A 44 4.51 7.34 -12.19
N ALA A 45 5.43 6.40 -11.91
CA ALA A 45 6.86 6.64 -12.03
C ALA A 45 7.28 6.95 -13.47
N HIS A 46 6.79 6.16 -14.44
CA HIS A 46 7.02 6.43 -15.86
C HIS A 46 6.39 7.74 -16.32
N PHE A 47 5.15 8.01 -15.89
CA PHE A 47 4.46 9.26 -16.21
C PHE A 47 5.25 10.48 -15.72
N VAL A 48 5.65 10.51 -14.45
CA VAL A 48 6.41 11.64 -13.88
C VAL A 48 7.73 11.84 -14.60
N ALA A 49 8.49 10.77 -14.86
CA ALA A 49 9.75 10.86 -15.60
C ALA A 49 9.56 11.47 -17.00
N LEU A 50 8.52 11.05 -17.73
CA LEU A 50 8.22 11.58 -19.05
C LEU A 50 7.69 13.01 -19.00
N ALA A 51 6.84 13.34 -18.03
CA ALA A 51 6.26 14.66 -17.85
C ALA A 51 7.34 15.71 -17.53
N GLU A 52 8.23 15.40 -16.60
CA GLU A 52 9.37 16.28 -16.28
C GLU A 52 10.31 16.43 -17.48
N LYS A 53 10.60 15.33 -18.19
CA LYS A 53 11.41 15.37 -19.42
C LYS A 53 10.75 16.22 -20.52
N ALA A 54 9.42 16.27 -20.58
CA ALA A 54 8.66 17.11 -21.48
C ALA A 54 8.54 18.57 -21.02
N GLY A 55 9.09 18.91 -19.85
CA GLY A 55 9.08 20.27 -19.31
C GLY A 55 7.79 20.66 -18.59
N MET A 56 6.94 19.69 -18.21
CA MET A 56 5.75 19.98 -17.42
C MET A 56 6.13 20.50 -16.04
N THR A 57 5.37 21.50 -15.58
CA THR A 57 5.54 22.07 -14.24
C THR A 57 4.99 21.13 -13.17
N PRO A 58 5.46 21.24 -11.91
CA PRO A 58 4.89 20.47 -10.79
C PRO A 58 3.38 20.63 -10.63
N GLY A 59 2.85 21.83 -10.91
CA GLY A 59 1.41 22.11 -10.84
C GLY A 59 0.59 21.32 -11.87
N GLU A 60 1.07 21.23 -13.11
CA GLU A 60 0.42 20.46 -14.18
C GLU A 60 0.45 18.95 -13.89
N ILE A 61 1.58 18.46 -13.38
CA ILE A 61 1.73 17.06 -12.97
C ILE A 61 0.77 16.74 -11.81
N ASN A 62 0.75 17.58 -10.78
CA ASN A 62 -0.15 17.40 -9.62
C ASN A 62 -1.63 17.46 -10.02
N ALA A 63 -2.01 18.30 -11.00
CA ALA A 63 -3.37 18.35 -11.52
C ALA A 63 -3.78 17.02 -12.17
N ILE A 64 -2.87 16.38 -12.91
CA ILE A 64 -3.11 15.06 -13.51
C ILE A 64 -3.20 13.97 -12.43
N LEU A 65 -2.26 13.93 -11.48
CA LEU A 65 -2.29 12.98 -10.37
C LEU A 65 -3.58 13.10 -9.55
N LYS A 66 -4.05 14.34 -9.31
CA LYS A 66 -5.32 14.61 -8.66
C LYS A 66 -6.51 14.07 -9.47
N SER A 67 -6.56 14.31 -10.79
CA SER A 67 -7.61 13.80 -11.67
C SER A 67 -7.66 12.26 -11.69
N VAL A 68 -6.50 11.59 -11.64
CA VAL A 68 -6.43 10.12 -11.50
C VAL A 68 -6.96 9.68 -10.13
N ALA A 69 -6.60 10.39 -9.07
CA ALA A 69 -7.05 10.04 -7.72
C ALA A 69 -8.57 10.18 -7.56
N GLU A 70 -9.17 11.23 -8.13
CA GLU A 70 -10.62 11.46 -8.11
C GLU A 70 -11.43 10.40 -8.88
N LYS A 71 -10.79 9.68 -9.80
CA LYS A 71 -11.46 8.71 -10.70
C LYS A 71 -11.07 7.25 -10.44
N SER A 72 -10.27 6.99 -9.41
CA SER A 72 -9.76 5.66 -9.12
C SER A 72 -9.81 5.34 -7.62
N ALA A 73 -9.51 4.09 -7.27
CA ALA A 73 -9.35 3.70 -5.88
C ALA A 73 -8.06 4.23 -5.24
N MET A 74 -7.07 4.65 -6.05
CA MET A 74 -5.80 5.22 -5.60
C MET A 74 -6.05 6.66 -5.19
N GLN A 75 -6.12 6.92 -3.88
CA GLN A 75 -6.50 8.24 -3.36
C GLN A 75 -5.32 9.18 -3.23
N GLU A 76 -4.11 8.65 -3.12
CA GLU A 76 -2.93 9.44 -2.82
C GLU A 76 -1.75 9.07 -3.70
N PHE A 77 -1.02 10.11 -4.09
CA PHE A 77 0.27 10.04 -4.74
C PHE A 77 1.28 10.82 -3.92
N TRP A 78 2.43 10.20 -3.66
CA TRP A 78 3.56 10.79 -2.98
C TRP A 78 4.82 10.52 -3.79
N ILE A 79 5.36 11.55 -4.44
CA ILE A 79 6.59 11.42 -5.24
C ILE A 79 7.63 12.39 -4.71
N THR A 80 8.80 11.86 -4.41
CA THR A 80 9.86 12.59 -3.72
C THR A 80 10.98 13.04 -4.64
N ASP A 81 11.77 13.99 -4.17
CA ASP A 81 13.15 14.16 -4.64
C ASP A 81 14.08 13.11 -3.99
N SER A 82 15.38 13.23 -4.25
CA SER A 82 16.41 12.34 -3.68
C SER A 82 16.69 12.58 -2.19
N ALA A 83 16.21 13.69 -1.63
CA ALA A 83 16.27 13.98 -0.20
C ALA A 83 15.01 13.47 0.54
N GLY A 84 14.04 12.91 -0.18
CA GLY A 84 12.80 12.36 0.37
C GLY A 84 11.68 13.39 0.53
N HIS A 85 11.86 14.64 0.08
CA HIS A 85 10.80 15.64 0.14
C HIS A 85 9.77 15.40 -0.98
N ALA A 86 8.49 15.27 -0.60
CA ALA A 86 7.39 14.96 -1.50
C ALA A 86 6.90 16.18 -2.30
N TYR A 87 7.69 16.61 -3.27
CA TYR A 87 7.38 17.81 -4.08
C TYR A 87 6.23 17.62 -5.08
N LEU A 88 5.85 16.37 -5.40
CA LEU A 88 4.62 16.07 -6.16
C LEU A 88 3.67 15.23 -5.31
N THR A 89 2.52 15.80 -5.01
CA THR A 89 1.45 15.12 -4.28
C THR A 89 0.09 15.76 -4.61
N ASN A 90 -0.96 14.95 -4.59
CA ASN A 90 -2.34 15.41 -4.73
C ASN A 90 -3.01 15.74 -3.38
N THR A 91 -2.30 15.58 -2.25
CA THR A 91 -2.85 15.79 -0.91
C THR A 91 -2.76 17.24 -0.43
N GLY A 92 -1.81 18.01 -0.99
CA GLY A 92 -1.50 19.37 -0.54
C GLY A 92 -0.71 19.43 0.77
N ILE A 93 -0.25 18.30 1.30
CA ILE A 93 0.55 18.21 2.52
C ILE A 93 2.03 18.28 2.16
N ASP A 94 2.77 19.19 2.80
CA ASP A 94 4.23 19.20 2.75
C ASP A 94 4.78 18.11 3.68
N PHE A 95 5.43 17.10 3.11
CA PHE A 95 5.95 15.95 3.83
C PHE A 95 7.34 15.54 3.33
N THR A 96 8.21 15.14 4.25
CA THR A 96 9.54 14.63 3.93
C THR A 96 9.74 13.24 4.55
N PHE A 97 10.00 12.25 3.70
CA PHE A 97 10.36 10.91 4.13
C PHE A 97 11.70 10.96 4.87
N SER A 98 11.82 10.20 5.95
CA SER A 98 13.07 10.12 6.73
C SER A 98 13.58 8.69 6.78
N PRO A 99 14.89 8.44 6.68
CA PRO A 99 15.46 7.12 6.95
C PRO A 99 15.32 6.71 8.43
N ASP A 100 15.04 7.67 9.31
CA ASP A 100 14.96 7.45 10.76
C ASP A 100 13.62 6.83 11.16
N SER A 101 13.64 5.54 11.43
CA SER A 101 12.46 4.77 11.84
C SER A 101 11.92 5.17 13.21
N THR A 102 12.67 5.92 14.02
CA THR A 102 12.17 6.46 15.29
C THR A 102 11.30 7.69 15.10
N LYS A 103 11.48 8.43 14.00
CA LYS A 103 10.74 9.65 13.68
C LYS A 103 9.53 9.40 12.80
N ALA A 104 9.65 8.51 11.82
CA ALA A 104 8.57 8.17 10.90
C ALA A 104 8.61 6.67 10.54
N PRO A 105 8.16 5.78 11.44
CA PRO A 105 8.17 4.33 11.22
C PRO A 105 7.50 3.90 9.90
N GLN A 106 6.41 4.56 9.49
CA GLN A 106 5.72 4.23 8.24
C GLN A 106 6.48 4.72 7.00
N ALA A 107 6.95 5.96 7.01
CA ALA A 107 7.64 6.56 5.87
C ALA A 107 9.06 6.00 5.68
N SER A 108 9.78 5.75 6.77
CA SER A 108 11.14 5.19 6.72
C SER A 108 11.22 3.82 6.04
N ALA A 109 10.13 3.05 6.05
CA ALA A 109 10.04 1.78 5.33
C ALA A 109 10.22 1.92 3.81
N PHE A 110 9.98 3.11 3.25
CA PHE A 110 10.12 3.41 1.82
C PHE A 110 11.49 4.00 1.45
N TRP A 111 12.33 4.37 2.43
CA TRP A 111 13.68 4.88 2.17
C TRP A 111 14.58 3.98 1.31
N PRO A 112 14.48 2.63 1.40
CA PRO A 112 15.18 1.71 0.49
C PRO A 112 14.96 1.96 -1.01
N LEU A 113 13.87 2.66 -1.39
CA LEU A 113 13.59 3.01 -2.78
C LEU A 113 14.47 4.18 -3.27
N ILE A 114 14.88 5.10 -2.38
CA ILE A 114 15.78 6.21 -2.71
C ILE A 114 17.20 5.71 -2.88
N ASN A 115 17.66 4.86 -1.97
CA ASN A 115 19.04 4.35 -2.00
C ASN A 115 19.24 3.16 -2.97
N GLY A 116 18.17 2.71 -3.64
CA GLY A 116 18.22 1.62 -4.62
C GLY A 116 18.43 0.22 -4.05
N SER A 117 18.29 0.03 -2.73
CA SER A 117 18.38 -1.31 -2.12
C SER A 117 17.10 -2.14 -2.27
N LYS A 118 15.99 -1.51 -2.69
CA LYS A 118 14.75 -2.16 -3.11
C LYS A 118 14.14 -1.42 -4.29
N ASP A 119 13.48 -2.17 -5.18
CA ASP A 119 12.70 -1.60 -6.28
C ASP A 119 11.24 -1.38 -5.91
N ILE A 120 10.72 -2.20 -4.98
CA ILE A 120 9.31 -2.23 -4.56
C ILE A 120 9.24 -2.36 -3.04
N VAL A 121 8.37 -1.58 -2.42
CA VAL A 121 7.99 -1.69 -1.01
C VAL A 121 6.47 -1.77 -0.91
N ILE A 122 5.98 -2.85 -0.31
CA ILE A 122 4.56 -3.06 -0.01
C ILE A 122 4.39 -2.96 1.50
N GLN A 123 3.57 -2.03 1.95
CA GLN A 123 3.18 -1.91 3.35
C GLN A 123 1.77 -2.47 3.53
N GLY A 124 1.56 -3.24 4.60
CA GLY A 124 0.21 -3.71 4.98
C GLY A 124 -0.69 -2.55 5.37
N ALA A 125 -2.00 -2.74 5.24
CA ALA A 125 -2.97 -1.72 5.67
C ALA A 125 -2.83 -1.44 7.17
N ARG A 126 -2.64 -0.18 7.55
CA ARG A 126 -2.47 0.24 8.95
C ARG A 126 -2.95 1.67 9.17
N LYS A 127 -3.16 2.03 10.44
CA LYS A 127 -3.43 3.43 10.82
C LYS A 127 -2.23 4.30 10.44
N ARG A 128 -2.45 5.36 9.68
CA ARG A 128 -1.41 6.28 9.25
C ARG A 128 -1.10 7.35 10.31
N GLU A 129 0.12 7.84 10.29
CA GLU A 129 0.69 8.73 11.32
C GLU A 129 0.10 10.14 11.30
N ILE A 130 -0.59 10.52 10.21
CA ILE A 130 -1.09 11.87 9.98
C ILE A 130 -2.47 12.10 10.63
N ASP A 131 -3.39 11.14 10.55
CA ASP A 131 -4.81 11.34 10.94
C ASP A 131 -5.54 10.08 11.43
N ASP A 132 -4.82 9.00 11.77
CA ASP A 132 -5.35 7.72 12.23
C ASP A 132 -6.23 6.93 11.24
N GLN A 133 -6.41 7.39 9.99
CA GLN A 133 -7.13 6.61 8.98
C GLN A 133 -6.35 5.36 8.60
N ILE A 134 -7.08 4.28 8.27
CA ILE A 134 -6.46 3.03 7.82
C ILE A 134 -6.15 3.17 6.33
N PHE A 135 -4.86 3.15 6.01
CA PHE A 135 -4.35 3.22 4.64
C PHE A 135 -3.41 2.06 4.36
N LYS A 136 -3.45 1.60 3.11
CA LYS A 136 -2.43 0.75 2.51
C LYS A 136 -1.56 1.62 1.61
N TYR A 137 -0.25 1.46 1.71
CA TYR A 137 0.72 2.16 0.88
C TYR A 137 1.61 1.17 0.12
N VAL A 138 1.85 1.46 -1.14
CA VAL A 138 2.82 0.75 -1.98
C VAL A 138 3.68 1.77 -2.67
N GLY A 139 4.98 1.54 -2.72
CA GLY A 139 5.94 2.43 -3.35
C GLY A 139 6.91 1.67 -4.24
N VAL A 140 7.36 2.36 -5.28
CA VAL A 140 8.41 1.90 -6.19
C VAL A 140 9.50 2.96 -6.32
N GLY A 141 10.67 2.55 -6.79
CA GLY A 141 11.75 3.48 -7.14
C GLY A 141 11.40 4.30 -8.39
N GLY A 142 12.01 5.49 -8.50
CA GLY A 142 11.98 6.26 -9.74
C GLY A 142 12.68 5.52 -10.89
N VAL A 143 12.15 5.67 -12.10
CA VAL A 143 12.68 5.00 -13.31
C VAL A 143 13.85 5.76 -13.96
N ASP A 144 14.10 6.99 -13.53
CA ASP A 144 15.04 7.92 -14.15
C ASP A 144 16.01 8.59 -13.16
N LYS A 145 15.60 8.76 -11.89
CA LYS A 145 16.44 9.28 -10.80
C LYS A 145 15.99 8.71 -9.46
N ALA A 146 16.84 8.84 -8.43
CA ALA A 146 16.54 8.40 -7.08
C ALA A 146 15.35 9.17 -6.50
N ARG A 147 14.23 8.47 -6.28
CA ARG A 147 13.00 8.99 -5.67
C ARG A 147 12.08 7.85 -5.26
N ILE A 148 11.17 8.14 -4.34
CA ILE A 148 10.01 7.29 -4.03
C ILE A 148 8.88 7.70 -4.96
N VAL A 149 8.15 6.73 -5.50
CA VAL A 149 6.84 6.91 -6.11
C VAL A 149 5.86 6.01 -5.37
N GLN A 150 5.07 6.60 -4.48
CA GLN A 150 4.15 5.88 -3.61
C GLN A 150 2.70 6.21 -3.93
N VAL A 151 1.86 5.18 -3.88
CA VAL A 151 0.39 5.27 -3.99
C VAL A 151 -0.29 4.80 -2.72
N GLY A 152 -1.40 5.45 -2.37
CA GLY A 152 -2.18 5.17 -1.16
C GLY A 152 -3.63 4.81 -1.44
N VAL A 153 -4.15 3.83 -0.70
CA VAL A 153 -5.57 3.41 -0.74
C VAL A 153 -6.11 3.34 0.69
N GLY A 154 -7.16 4.12 0.97
CA GLY A 154 -7.91 4.03 2.22
C GLY A 154 -8.73 2.74 2.32
N ALA A 155 -8.92 2.23 3.56
CA ALA A 155 -9.56 0.94 3.83
C ALA A 155 -10.96 0.77 3.24
N GLY A 156 -11.71 1.87 3.08
CA GLY A 156 -13.02 1.84 2.42
C GLY A 156 -13.00 1.38 0.96
N ASN A 157 -11.82 1.28 0.34
CA ASN A 157 -11.62 0.77 -1.02
C ASN A 157 -10.80 -0.53 -1.06
N LEU A 158 -10.52 -1.14 0.10
CA LEU A 158 -9.87 -2.45 0.21
C LEU A 158 -10.96 -3.54 0.32
N CYS A 159 -11.05 -4.41 -0.67
CA CYS A 159 -11.73 -5.72 -0.55
C CYS A 159 -13.20 -5.67 -0.08
N LYS A 160 -14.06 -4.97 -0.85
CA LYS A 160 -15.52 -5.06 -0.69
C LYS A 160 -16.09 -6.34 -1.26
#